data_AF-A0A956VRY6-F1
#
_entry.id   AF-A0A956VRY6-F1
#
_cell.length_a   1.000
_cell.length_b   1.000
_cell.length_c   1.000
_cell.angle_alpha   90.00
_cell.angle_beta   90.00
_cell.angle_gamma   90.00
#
_symmetry.space_group_name_H-M   'P 1'
#
loop_
_entity.id
_entity.type
_entity.pdbx_description
1 polymer ?
#
loop_
_entity_poly.entity_id
_entity_poly.type
_entity_poly.pdbx_seq_one_letter_code
_entity_poly.pdbx_strand_id
1 'polypeptide(L)'
;ALDPAIIVPGHGEPCTTDYLAEQAEIIEAWVDAVTGMVRQGVTQEEARAQRPATDPYRIGQRLFPIEDGLNTRIIDNLYPRIVERLKA
;
A
#
# COMPACT_ATOMS: atom_id res chain seq x y z
N ALA A 1 13.36 -22.09 -11.93
CA ALA A 1 12.99 -20.98 -11.03
C ALA A 1 13.54 -21.30 -9.65
N LEU A 2 13.97 -20.30 -8.88
CA LEU A 2 14.24 -20.50 -7.46
C LEU A 2 12.88 -20.61 -6.76
N ASP A 3 12.70 -21.68 -6.00
CA ASP A 3 11.58 -21.86 -5.06
C ASP A 3 12.15 -21.67 -3.65
N PRO A 4 12.29 -20.42 -3.17
CA PRO A 4 12.94 -20.15 -1.91
C PRO A 4 12.02 -20.51 -0.74
N ALA A 5 12.46 -21.44 0.10
CA ALA A 5 11.78 -21.71 1.37
C ALA A 5 11.82 -20.51 2.34
N ILE A 6 12.76 -19.57 2.12
CA ILE A 6 12.97 -18.37 2.95
C ILE A 6 13.24 -17.17 2.04
N ILE A 7 12.55 -16.08 2.31
CA ILE A 7 12.74 -14.76 1.72
C ILE A 7 13.40 -13.86 2.77
N VAL A 8 14.43 -13.13 2.37
CA VAL A 8 15.07 -12.10 3.21
C VAL A 8 14.66 -10.73 2.66
N PRO A 9 13.74 -10.00 3.32
CA PRO A 9 13.31 -8.69 2.87
C PRO A 9 14.43 -7.64 3.07
N GLY A 10 14.28 -6.48 2.42
CA GLY A 10 15.22 -5.37 2.61
C GLY A 10 15.27 -4.85 4.06
N HIS A 11 14.15 -5.00 4.79
CA HIS A 11 14.01 -4.72 6.22
C HIS A 11 13.05 -5.74 6.85
N GLY A 12 13.28 -6.08 8.12
CA GLY A 12 12.47 -7.04 8.88
C GLY A 12 13.15 -8.40 9.03
N GLU A 13 12.43 -9.33 9.66
CA GLU A 13 12.89 -10.70 9.86
C GLU A 13 12.78 -11.53 8.56
N PRO A 14 13.63 -12.55 8.37
CA PRO A 14 13.41 -13.55 7.33
C PRO A 14 12.00 -14.13 7.40
N CYS A 15 11.37 -14.28 6.24
CA CYS A 15 9.98 -14.70 6.12
C CYS A 15 9.82 -15.84 5.11
N THR A 16 8.63 -16.43 5.03
CA THR A 16 8.29 -17.44 4.03
C THR A 16 7.61 -16.79 2.82
N THR A 17 7.33 -17.57 1.79
CA THR A 17 6.56 -17.14 0.62
C THR A 17 5.16 -16.63 0.95
N ASP A 18 4.57 -17.03 2.09
CA ASP A 18 3.25 -16.55 2.54
C ASP A 18 3.25 -15.03 2.75
N TYR A 19 4.40 -14.45 3.11
CA TYR A 19 4.59 -13.00 3.20
C TYR A 19 4.24 -12.29 1.89
N LEU A 20 4.50 -12.90 0.73
CA LEU A 20 4.20 -12.27 -0.56
C LEU A 20 2.69 -12.14 -0.78
N ALA A 21 1.90 -13.11 -0.33
CA ALA A 21 0.45 -13.02 -0.38
C ALA A 21 -0.06 -11.90 0.53
N GLU A 22 0.46 -11.81 1.77
CA GLU A 22 0.12 -10.70 2.69
C GLU A 22 0.50 -9.33 2.10
N GLN A 23 1.66 -9.22 1.43
CA GLN A 23 2.07 -7.99 0.76
C GLN A 23 1.15 -7.62 -0.40
N ALA A 24 0.74 -8.61 -1.20
CA ALA A 24 -0.18 -8.41 -2.32
C ALA A 24 -1.53 -7.89 -1.81
N GLU A 25 -2.10 -8.50 -0.77
CA GLU A 25 -3.36 -8.09 -0.17
C GLU A 25 -3.32 -6.63 0.32
N ILE A 26 -2.22 -6.22 0.95
CA ILE A 26 -2.04 -4.83 1.41
C ILE A 26 -2.02 -3.87 0.22
N ILE A 27 -1.30 -4.20 -0.85
CA ILE A 27 -1.20 -3.36 -2.05
C ILE A 27 -2.56 -3.27 -2.76
N GLU A 28 -3.25 -4.40 -2.92
CA GLU A 28 -4.58 -4.47 -3.52
C GLU A 28 -5.59 -3.64 -2.73
N ALA A 29 -5.60 -3.74 -1.40
CA ALA A 29 -6.45 -2.93 -0.55
C ALA A 29 -6.23 -1.42 -0.74
N TRP A 30 -4.97 -0.98 -0.88
CA TRP A 30 -4.67 0.42 -1.19
C TRP A 30 -5.19 0.84 -2.57
N VAL A 31 -4.97 0.01 -3.59
CA VAL A 31 -5.44 0.28 -4.95
C VAL A 31 -6.97 0.37 -4.98
N ASP A 32 -7.67 -0.55 -4.32
CA ASP A 32 -9.13 -0.58 -4.24
C ASP A 32 -9.68 0.63 -3.51
N ALA A 33 -9.10 1.00 -2.37
CA ALA A 33 -9.52 2.17 -1.60
C ALA A 33 -9.40 3.46 -2.43
N VAL A 34 -8.25 3.68 -3.08
CA VAL A 34 -8.03 4.87 -3.91
C VAL A 34 -8.91 4.83 -5.17
N THR A 35 -9.09 3.66 -5.78
CA THR A 35 -10.00 3.49 -6.91
C THR A 35 -11.45 3.83 -6.54
N GLY A 36 -11.90 3.42 -5.34
CA GLY A 36 -13.20 3.79 -4.79
C GLY A 36 -13.36 5.31 -4.67
N MET A 37 -12.36 5.99 -4.09
CA MET A 37 -12.36 7.46 -3.96
C MET A 37 -12.45 8.15 -5.33
N VAL A 38 -11.62 7.74 -6.29
CA VAL A 38 -11.63 8.30 -7.66
C VAL A 38 -13.00 8.11 -8.32
N ARG A 39 -13.59 6.91 -8.22
CA ARG A 39 -14.93 6.62 -8.79
C ARG A 39 -16.05 7.43 -8.14
N GLN A 40 -15.90 7.80 -6.87
CA GLN A 40 -16.83 8.67 -6.15
C GLN A 40 -16.65 10.16 -6.48
N GLY A 41 -15.66 10.52 -7.31
CA GLY A 41 -15.37 11.90 -7.66
C GLY A 41 -14.64 12.67 -6.56
N VAL A 42 -14.12 11.98 -5.54
CA VAL A 42 -13.29 12.58 -4.50
C VAL A 42 -12.01 13.09 -5.13
N THR A 43 -11.65 14.35 -4.88
CA THR A 43 -10.42 14.96 -5.40
C THR A 43 -9.17 14.39 -4.71
N GLN A 44 -7.99 14.58 -5.31
CA GLN A 44 -6.73 14.13 -4.70
C GLN A 44 -6.49 14.78 -3.32
N GLU A 45 -6.85 16.05 -3.16
CA GLU A 45 -6.72 16.77 -1.89
C GLU A 45 -7.62 16.15 -0.81
N GLU A 46 -8.88 15.89 -1.15
CA GLU A 46 -9.82 15.23 -0.23
C GLU A 46 -9.40 13.79 0.10
N ALA A 47 -8.86 13.05 -0.88
CA ALA A 47 -8.32 11.71 -0.65
C ALA A 47 -7.16 11.71 0.37
N ARG A 48 -6.30 12.74 0.35
CA ARG A 48 -5.25 12.91 1.38
C ARG A 48 -5.84 13.16 2.76
N ALA A 49 -6.91 13.95 2.84
CA ALA A 49 -7.60 14.24 4.09
C ALA A 49 -8.30 12.98 4.65
N GLN A 50 -8.80 12.10 3.76
CA GLN A 50 -9.47 10.84 4.09
C GLN A 50 -8.54 9.63 4.19
N ARG A 51 -7.21 9.83 4.12
CA ARG A 51 -6.25 8.72 4.17
C ARG A 51 -6.46 7.89 5.45
N PRO A 52 -6.35 6.55 5.38
CA PRO A 52 -6.34 5.71 6.57
C PRO A 52 -5.33 6.22 7.61
N ALA A 53 -5.74 6.30 8.87
CA ALA A 53 -4.84 6.62 9.98
C ALA A 53 -4.03 5.40 10.43
N THR A 54 -4.60 4.20 10.23
CA THR A 54 -3.98 2.94 10.60
C THR A 54 -3.04 2.47 9.50
N ASP A 55 -1.90 2.00 9.92
CA ASP A 55 -0.92 1.33 9.08
C ASP A 55 -1.29 -0.15 8.92
N PRO A 56 -1.44 -0.65 7.68
CA PRO A 56 -1.81 -2.05 7.45
C PRO A 56 -0.67 -3.05 7.70
N TYR A 57 0.57 -2.59 7.88
CA TYR A 57 1.71 -3.44 8.18
C TYR A 57 1.75 -3.86 9.66
N ARG A 58 1.96 -5.15 9.92
CA ARG A 58 2.15 -5.67 11.29
C ARG A 58 3.46 -5.15 11.90
N ILE A 59 3.45 -4.84 13.20
CA ILE A 59 4.58 -4.26 13.96
C ILE A 59 5.89 -5.06 13.79
N GLY A 60 5.83 -6.39 13.64
CA GLY A 60 7.02 -7.23 13.45
C GLY A 60 7.69 -7.15 12.06
N GLN A 61 7.00 -6.58 11.06
CA GLN A 61 7.56 -6.31 9.73
C GLN A 61 8.16 -4.89 9.65
N ARG A 62 8.15 -4.15 10.76
CA ARG A 62 8.64 -2.78 10.83
C ARG A 62 9.81 -2.66 11.78
N LEU A 63 10.97 -2.37 11.20
CA LEU A 63 12.15 -1.95 11.96
C LEU A 63 12.11 -0.45 12.31
N PHE A 64 11.16 0.32 11.75
CA PHE A 64 11.04 1.76 11.94
C PHE A 64 9.59 2.18 12.22
N PRO A 65 9.37 3.24 13.03
CA PRO A 65 8.04 3.79 13.27
C PRO A 65 7.37 4.22 11.96
N ILE A 66 6.02 4.29 11.95
CA ILE A 66 5.27 4.89 10.84
C ILE A 66 5.88 6.26 10.55
N GLU A 67 6.46 6.41 9.36
CA GLU A 67 6.91 7.73 8.92
C GLU A 67 5.66 8.59 8.76
N ASP A 68 5.65 9.74 9.44
CA ASP A 68 4.58 10.72 9.30
C ASP A 68 4.42 11.08 7.81
N GLY A 69 3.25 10.76 7.25
CA GLY A 69 2.91 11.05 5.86
C GLY A 69 3.13 9.91 4.86
N LEU A 70 3.53 8.70 5.28
CA LEU A 70 3.61 7.54 4.36
C LEU A 70 2.29 7.33 3.61
N ASN A 71 1.17 7.31 4.33
CA ASN A 71 -0.15 7.12 3.74
C ASN A 71 -0.50 8.26 2.77
N THR A 72 -0.08 9.50 3.05
CA THR A 72 -0.23 10.63 2.13
C THR A 72 0.55 10.40 0.83
N ARG A 73 1.80 9.93 0.93
CA ARG A 73 2.62 9.62 -0.25
C ARG A 73 2.05 8.46 -1.07
N ILE A 74 1.43 7.48 -0.44
CA ILE A 74 0.74 6.38 -1.14
C ILE A 74 -0.42 6.96 -1.96
N ILE A 75 -1.28 7.78 -1.35
CA ILE A 75 -2.37 8.47 -2.06
C ILE A 75 -1.83 9.29 -3.23
N ASP A 76 -0.76 10.06 -3.00
CA ASP A 76 -0.17 10.93 -4.02
C ASP A 76 0.38 10.21 -5.23
N ASN A 77 0.81 8.97 -5.03
CA ASN A 77 1.30 8.14 -6.11
C ASN A 77 0.16 7.39 -6.81
N LEU A 78 -0.76 6.79 -6.06
CA LEU A 78 -1.80 5.94 -6.64
C LEU A 78 -2.88 6.75 -7.36
N TYR A 79 -3.30 7.88 -6.77
CA TYR A 79 -4.43 8.66 -7.29
C TYR A 79 -4.26 9.07 -8.76
N PRO A 80 -3.18 9.77 -9.19
CA PRO A 80 -3.04 10.19 -10.59
C PRO A 80 -2.95 8.98 -11.54
N ARG A 81 -2.27 7.90 -11.15
CA ARG A 81 -2.13 6.69 -11.96
C ARG A 81 -3.47 5.96 -12.16
N ILE A 82 -4.31 5.95 -11.14
CA ILE A 82 -5.66 5.37 -11.22
C ILE A 82 -6.55 6.25 -12.11
N VAL A 83 -6.50 7.58 -11.95
CA VAL A 83 -7.23 8.51 -12.83
C VAL A 83 -6.84 8.32 -14.29
N GLU A 84 -5.54 8.20 -14.59
CA GLU A 84 -5.05 7.91 -15.94
C GLU A 84 -5.57 6.55 -16.44
N ARG A 85 -5.47 5.50 -15.62
CA ARG A 85 -5.91 4.15 -15.98
C ARG A 85 -7.42 4.04 -16.23
N LEU A 86 -8.24 4.81 -15.52
CA LEU A 86 -9.71 4.82 -15.71
C LEU A 86 -10.16 5.65 -16.91
N LYS A 87 -9.29 6.51 -17.46
CA LYS A 87 -9.55 7.30 -18.67
C LYS A 87 -9.14 6.57 -19.96
N ALA A 88 -8.25 5.58 -19.86
CA ALA A 88 -7.80 4.73 -20.96
C ALA A 88 -8.81 3.62 -21.27
#